data_AF-A0A645FID7-F1
#
_entry.id   AF-A0A645FID7-F1
#
_cell.length_a   1.000
_cell.length_b   1.000
_cell.length_c   1.000
_cell.angle_alpha   90.00
_cell.angle_beta   90.00
_cell.angle_gamma   90.00
#
_symmetry.space_group_name_H-M   'P 1'
#
loop_
_entity.id
_entity.type
_entity.pdbx_description
1 polymer ?
#
loop_
_entity_poly.entity_id
_entity_poly.type
_entity_poly.pdbx_seq_one_letter_code
_entity_poly.pdbx_strand_id
1 'polypeptide(L)'
;MESVTEGVLVSGLATVRLEGECSRCLTPLEDDLEVDIQELFVYEDQSVADDDEDLARMQGELLDLEPTLRDAVVLDLPFTPLCREDCAGLCPECGANLNDEPDHTHGPGVDARWGALSGWTTDRDADAATDPAEADTDPAEADADPAEADARLGETVEGADAGAAPAGD
;
A
#
# COMPACT_ATOMS: atom_id res chain seq x y z
N MET A 1 -3.33 -31.75 -38.48
CA MET A 1 -3.36 -30.72 -39.54
C MET A 1 -4.73 -30.78 -40.18
N GLU A 2 -5.60 -29.88 -39.78
CA GLU A 2 -6.89 -29.65 -40.42
C GLU A 2 -6.68 -28.51 -41.41
N SER A 3 -6.99 -28.74 -42.69
CA SER A 3 -6.80 -27.75 -43.75
C SER A 3 -7.97 -26.78 -43.72
N VAL A 4 -7.76 -25.59 -43.13
CA VAL A 4 -8.66 -24.44 -43.32
C VAL A 4 -8.32 -23.86 -44.69
N THR A 5 -9.31 -23.68 -45.55
CA THR A 5 -9.13 -23.38 -46.99
C THR A 5 -8.42 -22.05 -47.27
N GLU A 6 -8.27 -21.21 -46.26
CA GLU A 6 -7.84 -19.82 -46.40
C GLU A 6 -6.50 -19.47 -45.72
N GLY A 7 -5.70 -20.45 -45.25
CA GLY A 7 -4.40 -20.13 -44.65
C GLY A 7 -3.72 -21.26 -43.88
N VAL A 8 -2.78 -20.88 -43.02
CA VAL A 8 -2.04 -21.78 -42.14
C VAL A 8 -2.40 -21.47 -40.69
N LEU A 9 -3.07 -22.41 -40.03
CA LEU A 9 -3.33 -22.33 -38.59
C LEU A 9 -2.08 -22.77 -37.82
N VAL A 10 -1.49 -21.85 -37.07
CA VAL A 10 -0.42 -22.12 -36.11
C VAL A 10 -1.05 -22.29 -34.74
N SER A 11 -0.73 -23.39 -34.05
CA SER A 11 -1.16 -23.62 -32.67
C SER A 11 -0.04 -24.32 -31.90
N GLY A 12 0.13 -23.97 -30.64
CA GLY A 12 1.12 -24.60 -29.79
C GLY A 12 1.35 -23.86 -28.48
N LEU A 13 2.25 -24.40 -27.68
CA LEU A 13 2.71 -23.81 -26.43
C LEU A 13 4.09 -23.19 -26.66
N ALA A 14 4.29 -21.95 -26.23
CA ALA A 14 5.59 -21.29 -26.20
C ALA A 14 6.01 -21.09 -24.74
N THR A 15 7.24 -21.50 -24.42
CA THR A 15 7.86 -21.19 -23.13
C THR A 15 8.79 -19.99 -23.30
N VAL A 16 8.60 -18.96 -22.49
CA VAL A 16 9.41 -17.75 -22.50
C VAL A 16 10.10 -17.54 -21.16
N ARG A 17 11.35 -17.06 -21.22
CA ARG A 17 12.13 -16.64 -20.05
C ARG A 17 11.83 -15.18 -19.78
N LEU A 18 11.37 -14.89 -18.57
CA LEU A 18 11.15 -13.53 -18.09
C LEU A 18 12.35 -13.06 -17.27
N GLU A 19 12.81 -11.84 -17.54
CA GLU A 19 13.82 -11.13 -16.75
C GLU A 19 13.24 -9.79 -16.33
N GLY A 20 13.33 -9.48 -15.04
CA GLY A 20 12.78 -8.23 -14.51
C GLY A 20 13.22 -7.96 -13.08
N GLU A 21 12.48 -7.09 -12.40
CA GLU A 21 12.77 -6.70 -11.02
C GLU A 21 11.52 -6.88 -10.17
N CYS A 22 11.74 -7.25 -8.91
CA CYS A 22 10.67 -7.31 -7.91
C CYS A 22 10.05 -5.93 -7.71
N SER A 23 8.74 -5.83 -7.88
CA SER A 23 7.98 -4.59 -7.68
C SER A 23 8.10 -3.98 -6.28
N ARG A 24 8.48 -4.77 -5.27
CA ARG A 24 8.58 -4.33 -3.87
C ARG A 24 10.01 -3.99 -3.41
N CYS A 25 10.99 -4.79 -3.80
CA CYS A 25 12.39 -4.64 -3.33
C CYS A 25 13.40 -4.32 -4.44
N LEU A 26 12.96 -4.25 -5.70
CA LEU A 26 13.79 -3.99 -6.88
C LEU A 26 14.94 -5.00 -7.09
N THR A 27 14.91 -6.14 -6.40
CA THR A 27 15.87 -7.22 -6.64
C THR A 27 15.56 -7.88 -7.98
N PRO A 28 16.58 -8.22 -8.80
CA PRO A 28 16.38 -8.97 -10.02
C PRO A 28 15.60 -10.27 -9.77
N LEU A 29 14.72 -10.61 -10.69
CA LEU A 29 14.04 -11.89 -10.71
C LEU A 29 14.04 -12.46 -12.12
N GLU A 30 13.99 -13.78 -12.17
CA GLU A 30 13.84 -14.55 -13.39
C GLU A 30 12.73 -15.56 -13.17
N ASP A 31 11.86 -15.71 -14.17
CA ASP A 31 10.75 -16.66 -14.13
C ASP A 31 10.52 -17.25 -15.51
N ASP A 32 9.81 -18.37 -15.59
CA ASP A 32 9.42 -18.99 -16.85
C ASP A 32 7.90 -18.89 -17.01
N LEU A 33 7.45 -18.41 -18.17
CA LEU A 33 6.04 -18.28 -18.50
C LEU A 33 5.71 -19.18 -19.70
N GLU A 34 4.66 -19.97 -19.56
CA GLU A 34 4.13 -20.79 -20.65
C GLU A 34 2.89 -20.10 -21.21
N VAL A 35 2.91 -19.78 -22.51
CA VAL A 35 1.77 -19.15 -23.20
C VAL A 35 1.29 -20.02 -24.35
N ASP A 36 -0.04 -20.17 -24.44
CA ASP A 36 -0.68 -20.80 -25.59
C ASP A 36 -0.79 -19.79 -26.73
N ILE A 37 -0.36 -20.20 -27.92
CA ILE A 37 -0.54 -19.44 -29.15
C ILE A 37 -1.50 -20.18 -30.08
N GLN A 38 -2.40 -19.44 -30.69
CA GLN A 38 -3.25 -19.93 -31.75
C GLN A 38 -3.61 -18.78 -32.70
N GLU A 39 -3.11 -18.85 -33.93
CA GLU A 39 -3.31 -17.79 -34.92
C GLU A 39 -3.44 -18.37 -36.33
N LEU A 40 -4.34 -17.80 -37.13
CA LEU A 40 -4.54 -18.17 -38.53
C LEU A 40 -3.81 -17.17 -39.43
N PHE A 41 -2.76 -17.62 -40.10
CA PHE A 41 -2.03 -16.81 -41.07
C PHE A 41 -2.62 -16.99 -42.46
N VAL A 42 -3.19 -15.93 -43.02
CA VAL A 42 -3.77 -15.96 -44.37
C VAL A 42 -2.71 -15.74 -45.45
N TYR A 43 -2.91 -16.34 -46.63
CA TYR A 43 -2.04 -16.10 -47.78
C TYR A 43 -2.13 -14.66 -48.30
N GLU A 44 -1.03 -14.14 -48.84
CA GLU A 44 -0.92 -12.76 -49.36
C GLU A 44 -1.90 -12.44 -50.50
N ASP A 45 -2.27 -13.43 -51.30
CA ASP A 45 -3.07 -13.27 -52.51
C ASP A 45 -4.58 -13.42 -52.28
N GLN A 46 -4.99 -13.70 -51.05
CA GLN A 46 -6.40 -13.81 -50.72
C GLN A 46 -6.99 -12.45 -50.39
N SER A 47 -7.97 -12.05 -51.21
CA SER A 47 -8.90 -10.97 -50.94
C SER A 47 -9.91 -11.39 -49.86
N VAL A 48 -9.43 -11.74 -48.67
CA VAL A 48 -10.22 -11.44 -47.47
C VAL A 48 -10.47 -9.93 -47.53
N ALA A 49 -11.70 -9.47 -47.26
CA ALA A 49 -12.07 -8.07 -47.43
C ALA A 49 -10.93 -7.18 -46.90
N ASP A 50 -10.35 -6.35 -47.78
CA ASP A 50 -9.13 -5.56 -47.54
C ASP A 50 -9.15 -4.69 -46.27
N ASP A 51 -10.27 -4.65 -45.55
CA ASP A 51 -10.56 -3.89 -44.33
C ASP A 51 -10.27 -4.64 -43.01
N ASP A 52 -10.01 -5.95 -43.00
CA ASP A 52 -9.55 -6.64 -41.78
C ASP A 52 -8.02 -6.51 -41.66
N GLU A 53 -7.58 -5.32 -41.21
CA GLU A 53 -6.18 -5.03 -40.87
C GLU A 53 -5.66 -5.90 -39.71
N ASP A 54 -6.56 -6.48 -38.93
CA ASP A 54 -6.27 -7.31 -37.75
C ASP A 54 -5.87 -8.76 -38.09
N LEU A 55 -5.97 -9.19 -39.36
CA LEU A 55 -5.58 -10.54 -39.76
C LEU A 55 -4.06 -10.67 -39.99
N ALA A 56 -3.46 -11.69 -39.37
CA ALA A 56 -2.07 -12.06 -39.60
C ALA A 56 -1.88 -12.60 -41.03
N ARG A 57 -0.91 -12.05 -41.76
CA ARG A 57 -0.61 -12.43 -43.15
C ARG A 57 0.73 -13.12 -43.26
N MET A 58 0.81 -14.11 -44.15
CA MET A 58 2.08 -14.72 -44.53
C MET A 58 2.97 -13.72 -45.29
N GLN A 59 4.29 -13.88 -45.20
CA GLN A 59 5.26 -13.12 -45.99
C GLN A 59 6.00 -14.10 -46.91
N GLY A 60 5.47 -14.31 -48.13
CA GLY A 60 5.88 -15.39 -49.01
C GLY A 60 5.65 -16.76 -48.36
N GLU A 61 6.75 -17.48 -48.09
CA GLU A 61 6.74 -18.79 -47.42
C GLU A 61 7.06 -18.70 -45.91
N LEU A 62 7.08 -17.49 -45.34
CA LEU A 62 7.42 -17.23 -43.95
C LEU A 62 6.22 -16.76 -43.14
N LEU A 63 6.22 -17.10 -41.86
CA LEU A 63 5.26 -16.66 -40.85
C LEU A 63 5.99 -15.75 -39.87
N ASP A 64 5.48 -14.55 -39.66
CA ASP A 64 5.98 -13.67 -38.60
C ASP A 64 5.21 -13.93 -37.32
N LEU A 65 5.83 -14.68 -36.41
CA LEU A 65 5.23 -15.05 -35.13
C LEU A 65 5.46 -13.98 -34.04
N GLU A 66 6.28 -12.95 -34.30
CA GLU A 66 6.60 -11.93 -33.29
C GLU A 66 5.33 -11.28 -32.73
N PRO A 67 4.36 -10.81 -33.55
CA PRO A 67 3.16 -10.16 -33.03
C PRO A 67 2.31 -11.11 -32.18
N THR A 68 2.04 -12.31 -32.68
CA THR A 68 1.25 -13.34 -31.99
C THR A 68 1.89 -13.73 -30.65
N LEU A 69 3.22 -13.95 -30.63
CA LEU A 69 3.94 -14.28 -29.40
C LEU A 69 3.94 -13.11 -28.43
N ARG A 70 4.19 -11.89 -28.91
CA ARG A 70 4.19 -10.69 -28.07
C ARG A 70 2.82 -10.47 -27.42
N ASP A 71 1.74 -10.59 -28.17
CA ASP A 71 0.40 -10.39 -27.64
C ASP A 71 0.04 -11.46 -26.61
N ALA A 72 0.36 -12.73 -26.89
CA ALA A 72 0.17 -13.82 -25.93
C ALA A 72 0.97 -13.60 -24.64
N VAL A 73 2.25 -13.24 -24.75
CA VAL A 73 3.13 -12.99 -23.60
C VAL A 73 2.68 -11.78 -22.79
N VAL A 74 2.46 -10.63 -23.43
CA VAL A 74 2.14 -9.36 -22.74
C VAL A 74 0.85 -9.48 -21.92
N LEU A 75 -0.13 -10.22 -22.42
CA LEU A 75 -1.40 -10.43 -21.73
C LEU A 75 -1.29 -11.36 -20.52
N ASP A 76 -0.29 -12.25 -20.50
CA ASP A 76 -0.12 -13.25 -19.45
C ASP A 76 1.01 -12.88 -18.44
N LEU A 77 1.72 -11.78 -18.68
CA LEU A 77 2.71 -11.24 -17.75
C LEU A 77 2.08 -10.89 -16.38
N PRO A 78 2.75 -11.21 -15.26
CA PRO A 78 2.25 -10.87 -13.93
C PRO A 78 2.26 -9.35 -13.73
N PHE A 79 1.10 -8.79 -13.34
CA PHE A 79 0.97 -7.35 -13.04
C PHE A 79 1.84 -6.87 -11.87
N THR A 80 2.22 -7.77 -10.95
CA THR A 80 3.01 -7.44 -9.76
C THR A 80 4.02 -8.55 -9.53
N PRO A 81 5.15 -8.55 -10.27
CA PRO A 81 6.17 -9.56 -10.09
C PRO A 81 6.86 -9.37 -8.74
N LEU A 82 7.05 -10.46 -8.01
CA LEU A 82 7.67 -10.50 -6.70
C LEU A 82 8.79 -11.55 -6.70
N CYS A 83 9.91 -11.25 -6.03
CA CYS A 83 11.00 -12.22 -5.85
C CYS A 83 10.64 -13.40 -4.92
N ARG A 84 9.59 -13.23 -4.11
CA ARG A 84 8.96 -14.25 -3.24
C ARG A 84 7.58 -13.75 -2.78
N GLU A 85 6.69 -14.67 -2.43
CA GLU A 85 5.29 -14.38 -2.07
C GLU A 85 5.16 -13.38 -0.90
N ASP A 86 6.09 -13.43 0.05
CA ASP A 86 6.09 -12.65 1.29
C ASP A 86 7.14 -11.52 1.31
N CYS A 87 7.61 -11.07 0.13
CA CYS A 87 8.64 -10.03 0.01
C CYS A 87 8.27 -8.77 0.82
N ALA A 88 9.04 -8.39 1.84
CA ALA A 88 8.74 -7.25 2.70
C ALA A 88 8.86 -5.91 1.97
N GLY A 89 9.74 -5.83 0.98
CA GLY A 89 9.95 -4.64 0.13
C GLY A 89 10.99 -3.68 0.70
N LEU A 90 11.01 -2.45 0.17
CA LEU A 90 11.88 -1.39 0.66
C LEU A 90 11.20 -0.55 1.74
N CYS A 91 11.99 -0.03 2.68
CA CYS A 91 11.56 0.98 3.63
C CYS A 91 11.12 2.24 2.87
N PRO A 92 9.90 2.77 3.10
CA PRO A 92 9.41 3.95 2.38
C PRO A 92 10.14 5.25 2.76
N GLU A 93 10.91 5.25 3.86
CA GLU A 93 11.63 6.42 4.34
C GLU A 93 13.06 6.50 3.82
N CYS A 94 13.80 5.39 3.78
CA CYS A 94 15.22 5.39 3.39
C CYS A 94 15.59 4.41 2.27
N GLY A 95 14.68 3.52 1.86
CA GLY A 95 14.95 2.51 0.84
C GLY A 95 15.73 1.27 1.31
N ALA A 96 15.96 1.10 2.62
CA ALA A 96 16.56 -0.13 3.16
C ALA A 96 15.69 -1.36 2.81
N ASN A 97 16.34 -2.49 2.49
CA ASN A 97 15.63 -3.71 2.13
C ASN A 97 15.14 -4.43 3.39
N LEU A 98 13.82 -4.40 3.64
CA LEU A 98 13.20 -5.01 4.82
C LEU A 98 13.28 -6.54 4.81
N ASN A 99 13.61 -7.14 3.66
CA ASN A 99 13.88 -8.56 3.55
C ASN A 99 15.19 -8.97 4.23
N ASP A 100 16.16 -8.05 4.27
CA ASP A 100 17.49 -8.27 4.87
C ASP A 100 17.53 -7.72 6.30
N GLU A 101 16.79 -6.63 6.57
CA GLU A 101 16.71 -5.94 7.86
C GLU A 101 15.26 -5.82 8.35
N PRO A 102 14.65 -6.91 8.90
CA PRO A 102 13.22 -6.94 9.24
C PRO A 102 12.84 -6.03 10.41
N ASP A 103 13.77 -5.78 11.34
CA ASP A 103 13.57 -4.89 12.50
C ASP A 103 13.89 -3.42 12.20
N HIS A 104 14.11 -3.07 10.92
CA HIS A 104 14.43 -1.71 10.49
C HIS A 104 13.27 -0.75 10.75
N THR A 105 13.51 0.26 11.58
CA THR A 105 12.50 1.27 11.94
C THR A 105 13.10 2.66 11.97
N HIS A 106 12.26 3.66 11.72
CA HIS A 106 12.56 5.05 11.99
C HIS A 106 11.66 5.52 13.15
N GLY A 107 12.25 6.29 14.08
CA GLY A 107 11.49 6.90 15.16
C GLY A 107 10.42 7.86 14.64
N PRO A 108 9.60 8.47 15.51
CA PRO A 108 8.55 9.40 15.09
C PRO A 108 9.14 10.54 14.25
N GLY A 109 8.90 10.48 12.94
CA GLY A 109 9.35 11.47 11.98
C GLY A 109 8.49 12.72 12.08
N VAL A 110 9.05 13.79 12.63
CA VAL A 110 8.45 15.12 12.46
C VAL A 110 8.80 15.59 11.05
N ASP A 111 7.79 15.69 10.20
CA ASP A 111 7.95 16.22 8.85
C ASP A 111 8.65 17.58 8.88
N ALA A 112 9.64 17.77 8.00
CA ALA A 112 10.43 18.99 7.95
C ALA A 112 9.58 20.26 7.82
N ARG A 113 8.42 20.20 7.12
CA ARG A 113 7.51 21.34 7.00
C ARG A 113 6.87 21.76 8.32
N TRP A 114 6.76 20.81 9.26
CA TRP A 114 6.18 20.99 10.58
C TRP A 114 7.26 21.15 11.67
N GLY A 115 8.54 21.16 11.32
CA GLY A 115 9.64 21.28 12.29
C GLY A 115 9.55 22.53 13.16
N ALA A 116 9.03 23.64 12.61
CA ALA A 116 8.82 24.87 13.38
C ALA A 116 7.73 24.75 14.47
N LEU A 117 6.89 23.72 14.40
CA LEU A 117 5.79 23.46 15.34
C LEU A 117 6.12 22.37 16.38
N SER A 118 7.34 21.81 16.40
CA SER A 118 7.68 20.70 17.30
C SER A 118 7.58 21.02 18.79
N GLY A 119 7.44 22.30 19.15
CA GLY A 119 7.20 22.77 20.52
C GLY A 119 5.86 23.49 20.72
N TRP A 120 4.92 23.40 19.77
CA TRP A 120 3.63 24.08 19.86
C TRP A 120 2.62 23.26 20.67
N THR A 121 2.22 23.78 21.83
CA THR A 121 1.15 23.21 22.67
C THR A 121 -0.08 24.11 22.59
N THR A 122 -1.28 23.54 22.45
CA THR A 122 -2.54 24.32 22.50
C THR A 122 -2.97 24.49 23.96
N ASP A 123 -3.30 25.72 24.38
CA ASP A 123 -3.69 26.06 25.76
C ASP A 123 -5.05 25.47 26.21
N ARG A 124 -5.56 24.42 25.56
CA ARG A 124 -6.84 23.79 25.94
C ARG A 124 -6.78 23.02 27.27
N ASP A 125 -5.59 22.72 27.78
CA ASP A 125 -5.41 22.11 29.10
C ASP A 125 -5.27 23.15 30.23
N ALA A 126 -5.15 24.45 29.91
CA ALA A 126 -5.02 25.52 30.89
C ALA A 126 -6.38 26.02 31.44
N ASP A 127 -7.47 25.81 30.70
CA ASP A 127 -8.82 26.29 31.06
C ASP A 127 -9.60 25.31 31.98
N ALA A 128 -9.03 24.16 32.37
CA ALA A 128 -9.67 23.24 33.32
C ALA A 128 -9.48 23.62 34.80
N ALA A 129 -8.71 24.67 35.10
CA ALA A 129 -8.37 25.06 36.47
C ALA A 129 -8.50 26.57 36.71
N THR A 130 -9.65 27.17 36.41
CA THR A 130 -10.20 28.29 37.21
C THR A 130 -11.70 28.36 36.92
N ASP A 131 -12.50 27.81 37.83
CA ASP A 131 -13.91 28.17 37.98
C ASP A 131 -13.95 29.26 39.07
N PRO A 132 -14.01 30.56 38.73
CA PRO A 132 -14.44 31.55 39.69
C PRO A 132 -15.97 31.53 39.66
N ALA A 133 -16.53 30.76 40.58
CA ALA A 133 -17.93 30.81 40.94
C ALA A 133 -18.41 32.27 41.04
N GLU A 134 -19.57 32.49 40.44
CA GLU A 134 -20.27 33.75 40.29
C GLU A 134 -20.38 34.55 41.60
N ALA A 135 -20.13 35.86 41.53
CA ALA A 135 -20.56 36.82 42.53
C ALA A 135 -21.06 38.08 41.83
N ASP A 136 -22.29 38.01 41.32
CA ASP A 136 -23.15 39.19 41.23
C ASP A 136 -23.36 39.72 42.65
N THR A 137 -22.82 40.90 42.98
CA THR A 137 -23.23 41.61 44.19
C THR A 137 -23.17 43.12 43.98
N ASP A 138 -24.36 43.72 43.99
CA ASP A 138 -24.68 45.15 43.96
C ASP A 138 -24.24 45.84 45.26
N PRO A 139 -23.56 47.02 45.24
CA PRO A 139 -23.01 47.62 46.44
C PRO A 139 -24.03 48.51 47.16
N ALA A 140 -24.83 47.93 48.06
CA ALA A 140 -25.48 48.68 49.12
C ALA A 140 -25.79 47.79 50.34
N GLU A 141 -25.58 48.36 51.53
CA GLU A 141 -26.05 47.93 52.86
C GLU A 141 -25.06 47.16 53.77
N ALA A 142 -24.26 47.99 54.46
CA ALA A 142 -23.91 48.04 55.89
C ALA A 142 -24.23 46.89 56.88
N ASP A 143 -23.23 46.65 57.75
CA ASP A 143 -23.24 46.28 59.17
C ASP A 143 -23.72 44.87 59.62
N ALA A 144 -22.79 44.03 60.12
CA ALA A 144 -22.82 43.40 61.46
C ALA A 144 -21.68 42.37 61.74
N ASP A 145 -20.98 42.61 62.85
CA ASP A 145 -20.34 41.74 63.89
C ASP A 145 -19.72 40.33 63.60
N PRO A 146 -18.50 40.02 64.13
CA PRO A 146 -17.84 38.71 63.98
C PRO A 146 -17.96 37.82 65.23
N ALA A 147 -18.37 36.56 65.07
CA ALA A 147 -18.09 35.50 66.05
C ALA A 147 -18.24 34.07 65.50
N GLU A 148 -17.36 33.19 65.97
CA GLU A 148 -17.43 31.70 66.03
C GLU A 148 -17.02 30.94 64.75
N ALA A 149 -15.82 30.34 64.63
CA ALA A 149 -15.26 29.17 65.32
C ALA A 149 -16.03 27.85 65.10
N ASP A 150 -15.41 26.87 64.42
CA ASP A 150 -15.00 25.57 64.97
C ASP A 150 -14.93 24.43 63.92
N ALA A 151 -13.73 23.86 63.82
CA ALA A 151 -13.36 22.44 63.68
C ALA A 151 -13.88 21.50 62.56
N ARG A 152 -12.89 20.67 62.14
CA ARG A 152 -12.87 19.19 61.87
C ARG A 152 -12.35 18.88 60.46
N LEU A 153 -11.11 18.45 60.25
CA LEU A 153 -10.46 17.14 60.51
C LEU A 153 -11.16 15.92 59.89
N GLY A 154 -10.40 15.16 59.08
CA GLY A 154 -10.67 13.78 58.62
C GLY A 154 -10.21 13.57 57.17
N GLU A 155 -8.95 13.19 56.90
CA GLU A 155 -8.44 11.79 56.75
C GLU A 155 -8.82 11.14 55.39
N THR A 156 -7.89 11.10 54.41
CA THR A 156 -7.04 9.96 53.97
C THR A 156 -7.78 8.68 53.55
N VAL A 157 -7.53 8.17 52.34
CA VAL A 157 -6.55 7.09 52.06
C VAL A 157 -6.67 6.55 50.62
N GLU A 158 -5.51 6.12 50.15
CA GLU A 158 -5.07 5.48 48.91
C GLU A 158 -5.86 4.27 48.39
N GLY A 159 -5.61 3.93 47.13
CA GLY A 159 -5.94 2.63 46.55
C GLY A 159 -5.46 2.46 45.11
N ALA A 160 -4.16 2.21 44.92
CA ALA A 160 -3.59 1.61 43.72
C ALA A 160 -3.63 0.08 43.81
N ASP A 161 -3.84 -0.62 42.70
CA ASP A 161 -2.86 -1.54 42.11
C ASP A 161 -3.46 -2.42 40.99
N ALA A 162 -2.57 -2.76 40.07
CA ALA A 162 -2.70 -3.53 38.85
C ALA A 162 -3.05 -5.02 39.04
N GLY A 163 -3.41 -5.67 37.94
CA GLY A 163 -3.55 -7.12 37.85
C GLY A 163 -3.26 -7.62 36.44
N ALA A 164 -2.15 -8.34 36.30
CA ALA A 164 -1.58 -8.89 35.08
C ALA A 164 -2.25 -10.20 34.59
N ALA A 165 -1.94 -10.55 33.33
CA ALA A 165 -2.30 -11.78 32.61
C ALA A 165 -1.63 -13.05 33.17
N PRO A 166 -2.02 -14.24 32.65
CA PRO A 166 -0.99 -15.09 32.04
C PRO A 166 -1.39 -15.79 30.73
N ALA A 167 -0.36 -16.19 29.99
CA ALA A 167 -0.34 -16.99 28.78
C ALA A 167 -0.68 -18.48 29.01
N GLY A 168 -1.12 -19.16 27.94
CA GLY A 168 -1.29 -20.61 27.86
C GLY A 168 -0.76 -21.13 26.52
N ASP A 169 -0.13 -22.30 26.61
CA ASP A 169 0.52 -23.13 25.57
C ASP A 169 -0.49 -23.81 24.63
#